data_AF-A0A182QVP6-F1
#
_entry.id   AF-A0A182QVP6-F1
#
_cell.length_a   1.000
_cell.length_b   1.000
_cell.length_c   1.000
_cell.angle_alpha   90.00
_cell.angle_beta   90.00
_cell.angle_gamma   90.00
#
_symmetry.space_group_name_H-M   'P 1'
#
loop_
_entity.id
_entity.type
_entity.pdbx_description
1 polymer ?
#
loop_
_entity_poly.entity_id
_entity_poly.type
_entity_poly.pdbx_seq_one_letter_code
_entity_poly.pdbx_strand_id
1 'polypeptide(L)'
;MNIKQFVGTAGTKVLDRITHFTDASDFFIIQRYFEKLYALHYAARGWRDRTLWYMYRSLYVLIYLSYLHKSYWVICHWQAGSMSSANILGVLWYFSAVVLRVVILEWHYPLMERIQAFLNDHSYQRTDRWTRAKRARFYRRSNRLTIAVIVINFAEIICFAATNVLKLEDFMLQYRGRIVGGWPVQVVYGVLTMFWGGMYCMGFMVCYLLMSTFKLEMDVLLHSLEEVGRTLRAAGDFQDEDGVFWHDVVNRLRPHVHRLEEFVKNLQQLKSLIGPIAFVQYYSTYLVIADCCLILAYDGLSSYSIVYLISMMVFLTEFFFLCHGIECLRDLKPRIATVLYNFDWALQMRRSGRELAPQYRHVRRTFLLITAQSGNTIHFSFAGIGEISMNSFAQLLEKSYSMLTFLLQFAK
;
A
#
# COMPACT_ATOMS: atom_id res chain seq x y z
N MET A 1 -39.22 14.65 9.84
CA MET A 1 -37.85 15.18 9.60
C MET A 1 -37.26 14.45 8.40
N ASN A 2 -36.86 15.19 7.36
CA ASN A 2 -36.85 14.73 5.97
C ASN A 2 -35.53 13.98 5.63
N ILE A 3 -35.60 12.71 5.21
CA ILE A 3 -34.44 11.85 4.87
C ILE A 3 -33.54 12.52 3.83
N LYS A 4 -34.12 13.26 2.86
CA LYS A 4 -33.36 14.02 1.86
C LYS A 4 -32.50 15.15 2.46
N GLN A 5 -32.98 15.82 3.50
CA GLN A 5 -32.21 16.87 4.19
C GLN A 5 -31.05 16.28 4.99
N PHE A 6 -31.27 15.12 5.62
CA PHE A 6 -30.22 14.42 6.38
C PHE A 6 -29.14 13.84 5.45
N VAL A 7 -29.53 13.25 4.31
CA VAL A 7 -28.57 12.75 3.29
C VAL A 7 -27.80 13.91 2.66
N GLY A 8 -28.45 15.04 2.37
CA GLY A 8 -27.79 16.24 1.83
C GLY A 8 -26.78 16.85 2.80
N THR A 9 -27.13 17.00 4.09
CA THR A 9 -26.21 17.55 5.10
C THR A 9 -25.10 16.58 5.53
N ALA A 10 -25.36 15.26 5.50
CA ALA A 10 -24.32 14.26 5.73
C ALA A 10 -23.31 14.22 4.56
N GLY A 11 -23.80 14.31 3.32
CA GLY A 11 -22.96 14.32 2.12
C GLY A 11 -22.04 15.53 2.06
N THR A 12 -22.55 16.74 2.35
CA THR A 12 -21.73 17.95 2.37
C THR A 12 -20.65 17.93 3.46
N LYS A 13 -20.96 17.42 4.66
CA LYS A 13 -19.98 17.25 5.74
C LYS A 13 -18.88 16.24 5.41
N VAL A 14 -19.22 15.15 4.72
CA VAL A 14 -18.23 14.16 4.28
C VAL A 14 -17.35 14.72 3.17
N LEU A 15 -17.94 15.42 2.20
CA LEU A 15 -17.19 16.05 1.12
C LEU A 15 -16.25 17.13 1.66
N ASP A 16 -16.73 17.94 2.60
CA ASP A 16 -15.94 18.95 3.30
C ASP A 16 -14.76 18.31 4.05
N ARG A 17 -15.02 17.23 4.82
CA ARG A 17 -13.96 16.49 5.51
C ARG A 17 -12.93 15.87 4.56
N ILE A 18 -13.33 15.46 3.36
CA ILE A 18 -12.42 14.87 2.34
C ILE A 18 -11.62 15.94 1.60
N THR A 19 -12.12 17.18 1.50
CA THR A 19 -11.52 18.24 0.69
C THR A 19 -10.72 19.25 1.51
N HIS A 20 -11.13 19.52 2.74
CA HIS A 20 -10.48 20.45 3.65
C HIS A 20 -9.52 19.75 4.61
N PHE A 21 -8.25 20.12 4.50
CA PHE A 21 -7.22 19.70 5.44
C PHE A 21 -7.29 20.54 6.72
N THR A 22 -7.30 19.85 7.85
CA THR A 22 -7.23 20.38 9.21
C THR A 22 -6.15 19.63 10.00
N ASP A 23 -5.66 20.20 11.10
CA ASP A 23 -4.65 19.53 11.95
C ASP A 23 -5.14 18.21 12.58
N ALA A 24 -6.46 17.95 12.56
CA ALA A 24 -7.07 16.69 13.00
C ALA A 24 -7.43 15.75 11.82
N SER A 25 -6.95 16.04 10.61
CA SER A 25 -7.28 15.25 9.42
C SER A 25 -6.53 13.93 9.42
N ASP A 26 -7.29 12.86 9.18
CA ASP A 26 -6.78 11.50 9.06
C ASP A 26 -6.49 11.21 7.57
N PHE A 27 -5.22 10.99 7.22
CA PHE A 27 -4.81 10.64 5.85
C PHE A 27 -5.44 9.33 5.36
N PHE A 28 -5.90 8.47 6.27
CA PHE A 28 -6.41 7.13 5.99
C PHE A 28 -7.94 7.06 6.12
N ILE A 29 -8.65 8.18 6.24
CA ILE A 29 -10.10 8.18 6.48
C ILE A 29 -10.88 7.42 5.39
N ILE A 30 -10.60 7.71 4.11
CA ILE A 30 -11.26 7.05 2.98
C ILE A 30 -10.93 5.57 3.00
N GLN A 31 -9.66 5.22 3.19
CA GLN A 31 -9.20 3.84 3.29
C GLN A 31 -9.95 3.06 4.38
N ARG A 32 -10.09 3.62 5.59
CA ARG A 32 -10.82 2.99 6.70
C ARG A 32 -12.29 2.76 6.41
N TYR A 33 -12.94 3.61 5.61
CA TYR A 33 -14.31 3.35 5.16
C TYR A 33 -14.38 2.13 4.24
N PHE A 34 -13.44 2.02 3.31
CA PHE A 34 -13.41 0.92 2.35
C PHE A 34 -12.89 -0.39 2.94
N GLU A 35 -11.99 -0.36 3.92
CA GLU A 35 -11.59 -1.54 4.70
C GLU A 35 -12.80 -2.21 5.36
N LYS A 36 -13.77 -1.42 5.84
CA LYS A 36 -15.03 -1.93 6.39
C LYS A 36 -15.94 -2.46 5.30
N LEU A 37 -16.10 -1.71 4.21
CA LEU A 37 -16.97 -2.10 3.09
C LEU A 37 -16.53 -3.44 2.50
N TYR A 38 -15.23 -3.63 2.28
CA TYR A 38 -14.67 -4.84 1.68
C TYR A 38 -14.31 -5.93 2.71
N ALA A 39 -14.84 -5.88 3.92
CA ALA A 39 -14.63 -6.93 4.91
C ALA A 39 -13.16 -7.18 5.34
N LEU A 40 -12.25 -6.21 5.14
CA LEU A 40 -10.84 -6.34 5.52
C LEU A 40 -10.68 -6.26 7.04
N HIS A 41 -11.18 -5.18 7.65
CA HIS A 41 -11.07 -4.99 9.09
C HIS A 41 -12.23 -4.16 9.65
N TYR A 42 -12.73 -4.57 10.82
CA TYR A 42 -13.73 -3.82 11.57
C TYR A 42 -13.53 -4.00 13.07
N ALA A 43 -13.19 -2.90 13.74
CA ALA A 43 -13.10 -2.85 15.19
C ALA A 43 -14.51 -2.81 15.82
N ALA A 44 -15.12 -3.98 15.97
CA ALA A 44 -16.45 -4.13 16.55
C ALA A 44 -16.45 -3.81 18.07
N ARG A 45 -17.35 -2.90 18.48
CA ARG A 45 -17.45 -2.41 19.86
C ARG A 45 -18.38 -3.22 20.77
N GLY A 46 -19.24 -4.07 20.20
CA GLY A 46 -20.19 -4.91 20.95
C GLY A 46 -20.36 -6.31 20.36
N TRP A 47 -21.01 -7.20 21.10
CA TRP A 47 -21.22 -8.59 20.64
C TRP A 47 -22.13 -8.68 19.41
N ARG A 48 -23.19 -7.87 19.33
CA ARG A 48 -24.06 -7.81 18.14
C ARG A 48 -23.28 -7.40 16.88
N ASP A 49 -22.44 -6.38 16.99
CA ASP A 49 -21.58 -5.90 15.91
C ASP A 49 -20.57 -6.96 15.48
N ARG A 50 -20.00 -7.71 16.43
CA ARG A 50 -19.10 -8.84 16.14
C ARG A 50 -19.83 -9.94 15.38
N THR A 51 -21.02 -10.32 15.84
CA THR A 51 -21.82 -11.38 15.18
C THR A 51 -22.17 -10.98 13.75
N LEU A 52 -22.64 -9.73 13.53
CA LEU A 52 -22.92 -9.22 12.19
C LEU A 52 -21.67 -9.19 11.31
N TRP A 53 -20.52 -8.81 11.86
CA TRP A 53 -19.25 -8.82 11.14
C TRP A 53 -18.81 -10.24 10.72
N TYR A 54 -18.91 -11.21 11.63
CA TYR A 54 -18.58 -12.60 11.31
C TYR A 54 -19.56 -13.23 10.33
N MET A 55 -20.86 -12.89 10.42
CA MET A 55 -21.85 -13.28 9.40
C MET A 55 -21.54 -12.66 8.04
N TYR A 56 -21.09 -11.40 8.01
CA TYR A 56 -20.67 -10.77 6.77
C TYR A 56 -19.43 -11.43 6.16
N ARG A 57 -18.41 -11.74 6.97
CA ARG A 57 -17.21 -12.46 6.50
C ARG A 57 -17.50 -13.91 6.10
N SER A 58 -18.44 -14.59 6.76
CA SER A 58 -18.79 -15.97 6.42
C SER A 58 -19.40 -16.08 5.02
N LEU A 59 -20.10 -15.06 4.53
CA LEU A 59 -20.56 -15.01 3.14
C LEU A 59 -19.40 -15.14 2.14
N TYR A 60 -18.30 -14.42 2.36
CA TYR A 60 -17.11 -14.54 1.51
C TYR A 60 -16.47 -15.92 1.63
N VAL A 61 -16.37 -16.45 2.85
CA VAL A 61 -15.85 -17.83 3.07
C VAL A 61 -16.68 -18.86 2.31
N LEU A 62 -18.01 -18.72 2.26
CA LEU A 62 -18.88 -19.61 1.49
C LEU A 62 -18.61 -19.53 -0.02
N ILE A 63 -18.36 -18.33 -0.56
CA ILE A 63 -17.94 -18.17 -1.97
C ILE A 63 -16.62 -18.90 -2.20
N TYR A 64 -15.63 -18.73 -1.33
CA TYR A 64 -14.35 -19.41 -1.46
C TYR A 64 -14.50 -20.95 -1.41
N LEU A 65 -15.28 -21.46 -0.46
CA LEU A 65 -15.60 -22.89 -0.36
C LEU A 65 -16.32 -23.42 -1.61
N SER A 66 -17.17 -22.61 -2.24
CA SER A 66 -17.83 -23.00 -3.49
C SER A 66 -16.82 -23.19 -4.63
N TYR A 67 -15.80 -22.34 -4.72
CA TYR A 67 -14.74 -22.47 -5.72
C TYR A 67 -13.79 -23.63 -5.39
N LEU A 68 -13.48 -23.88 -4.12
CA LEU A 68 -12.74 -25.07 -3.71
C LEU A 68 -13.46 -26.36 -4.15
N HIS A 69 -14.77 -26.43 -3.94
CA HIS A 69 -15.58 -27.56 -4.39
C HIS A 69 -15.60 -27.68 -5.91
N LYS A 70 -15.76 -26.58 -6.65
CA LYS A 70 -15.69 -26.57 -8.12
C LYS A 70 -14.34 -27.07 -8.63
N SER A 71 -13.23 -26.56 -8.09
CA SER A 71 -11.88 -26.97 -8.47
C SER A 71 -11.64 -28.44 -8.16
N TYR A 72 -12.07 -28.91 -6.98
CA TYR A 72 -12.01 -30.34 -6.65
C TYR A 72 -12.78 -31.19 -7.67
N TRP A 73 -14.00 -30.79 -8.03
CA TRP A 73 -14.80 -31.49 -9.01
C TRP A 73 -14.14 -31.56 -10.39
N VAL A 74 -13.60 -30.42 -10.85
CA VAL A 74 -12.88 -30.30 -12.13
C VAL A 74 -11.62 -31.16 -12.15
N ILE A 75 -10.84 -31.19 -11.06
CA ILE A 75 -9.64 -32.04 -10.96
C ILE A 75 -10.02 -33.52 -11.00
N CYS A 76 -11.09 -33.93 -10.31
CA CYS A 76 -11.56 -35.32 -10.30
C CYS A 76 -12.20 -35.76 -11.64
N HIS A 77 -12.82 -34.84 -12.38
CA HIS A 77 -13.49 -35.11 -13.65
C HIS A 77 -12.78 -34.37 -14.79
N TRP A 78 -11.45 -34.49 -14.82
CA TRP A 78 -10.63 -33.77 -15.79
C TRP A 78 -10.99 -34.20 -17.22
N GLN A 79 -11.63 -33.30 -17.95
CA GLN A 79 -11.83 -33.45 -19.39
C GLN A 79 -10.63 -32.84 -20.10
N ALA A 80 -9.81 -33.70 -20.72
CA ALA A 80 -8.68 -33.26 -21.52
C ALA A 80 -9.13 -32.26 -22.60
N GLY A 81 -8.68 -31.01 -22.50
CA GLY A 81 -8.98 -29.94 -23.46
C GLY A 81 -9.98 -28.87 -23.04
N SER A 82 -10.53 -28.90 -21.81
CA SER A 82 -11.49 -27.88 -21.36
C SER A 82 -10.83 -26.65 -20.70
N MET A 83 -10.92 -25.49 -21.35
CA MET A 83 -10.46 -24.17 -20.85
C MET A 83 -11.17 -23.75 -19.55
N SER A 84 -12.36 -24.30 -19.29
CA SER A 84 -13.11 -24.13 -18.04
C SER A 84 -12.27 -24.50 -16.81
N SER A 85 -11.38 -25.50 -16.95
CA SER A 85 -10.51 -25.92 -15.86
C SER A 85 -9.46 -24.87 -15.49
N ALA A 86 -8.85 -24.22 -16.49
CA ALA A 86 -7.89 -23.14 -16.30
C ALA A 86 -8.56 -21.93 -15.63
N ASN A 87 -9.73 -21.50 -16.12
CA ASN A 87 -10.49 -20.39 -15.54
C ASN A 87 -10.83 -20.64 -14.05
N ILE A 88 -11.36 -21.83 -13.73
CA ILE A 88 -11.75 -22.16 -12.35
C ILE A 88 -10.52 -22.22 -11.42
N LEU A 89 -9.40 -22.74 -11.88
CA LEU A 89 -8.14 -22.77 -11.12
C LEU A 89 -7.54 -21.37 -10.96
N GLY A 90 -7.56 -20.54 -12.00
CA GLY A 90 -7.12 -19.15 -11.98
C GLY A 90 -7.90 -18.32 -10.96
N VAL A 91 -9.24 -18.47 -10.94
CA VAL A 91 -10.11 -17.79 -9.95
C VAL A 91 -9.86 -18.30 -8.53
N LEU A 92 -9.70 -19.62 -8.34
CA LEU A 92 -9.37 -20.18 -7.02
C LEU A 92 -8.04 -19.62 -6.50
N TRP A 93 -7.03 -19.56 -7.37
CA TRP A 93 -5.73 -18.98 -7.03
C TRP A 93 -5.87 -17.50 -6.66
N TYR A 94 -6.58 -16.72 -7.47
CA TYR A 94 -6.86 -15.32 -7.20
C TYR A 94 -7.51 -15.14 -5.82
N PHE A 95 -8.55 -15.92 -5.50
CA PHE A 95 -9.17 -15.86 -4.17
C PHE A 95 -8.23 -16.28 -3.06
N SER A 96 -7.42 -17.31 -3.27
CA SER A 96 -6.40 -17.73 -2.31
C SER A 96 -5.42 -16.60 -1.99
N ALA A 97 -4.98 -15.85 -3.02
CA ALA A 97 -4.13 -14.68 -2.88
C ALA A 97 -4.83 -13.54 -2.10
N VAL A 98 -6.11 -13.28 -2.37
CA VAL A 98 -6.90 -12.29 -1.61
C VAL A 98 -7.03 -12.70 -0.14
N VAL A 99 -7.42 -13.95 0.14
CA VAL A 99 -7.50 -14.46 1.53
C VAL A 99 -6.18 -14.29 2.23
N LEU A 100 -5.07 -14.73 1.60
CA LEU A 100 -3.74 -14.63 2.19
C LEU A 100 -3.36 -13.17 2.49
N ARG A 101 -3.64 -12.25 1.56
CA ARG A 101 -3.43 -10.81 1.75
C ARG A 101 -4.26 -10.25 2.91
N VAL A 102 -5.55 -10.61 3.00
CA VAL A 102 -6.44 -10.19 4.09
C VAL A 102 -5.93 -10.71 5.44
N VAL A 103 -5.54 -11.99 5.50
CA VAL A 103 -4.98 -12.60 6.71
C VAL A 103 -3.69 -11.91 7.14
N ILE A 104 -2.77 -11.61 6.20
CA ILE A 104 -1.53 -10.89 6.50
C ILE A 104 -1.83 -9.48 7.04
N LEU A 105 -2.76 -8.75 6.42
CA LEU A 105 -3.15 -7.41 6.84
C LEU A 105 -3.81 -7.40 8.22
N GLU A 106 -4.69 -8.37 8.48
CA GLU A 106 -5.36 -8.51 9.78
C GLU A 106 -4.38 -8.90 10.89
N TRP A 107 -3.45 -9.83 10.59
CA TRP A 107 -2.39 -10.23 11.52
C TRP A 107 -1.51 -9.05 11.92
N HIS A 108 -1.15 -8.19 10.96
CA HIS A 108 -0.32 -7.01 11.21
C HIS A 108 -1.12 -5.75 11.50
N TYR A 109 -2.44 -5.85 11.70
CA TYR A 109 -3.31 -4.69 11.91
C TYR A 109 -2.88 -3.82 13.10
N PRO A 110 -2.52 -4.38 14.28
CA PRO A 110 -2.07 -3.56 15.42
C PRO A 110 -0.80 -2.74 15.11
N LEU A 111 0.09 -3.31 14.31
CA LEU A 111 1.31 -2.62 13.85
C LEU A 111 0.95 -1.51 12.86
N MET A 112 0.07 -1.80 11.92
CA MET A 112 -0.41 -0.84 10.94
C MET A 112 -1.12 0.34 11.61
N GLU A 113 -1.98 0.09 12.60
CA GLU A 113 -2.67 1.14 13.36
C GLU A 113 -1.68 2.04 14.09
N ARG A 114 -0.63 1.48 14.70
CA ARG A 114 0.44 2.25 15.33
C ARG A 114 1.19 3.13 14.32
N ILE A 115 1.54 2.59 13.16
CA ILE A 115 2.20 3.35 12.10
C ILE A 115 1.28 4.46 11.56
N GLN A 116 0.00 4.15 11.30
CA GLN A 116 -0.98 5.15 10.87
C GLN A 116 -1.15 6.26 11.92
N ALA A 117 -1.23 5.92 13.20
CA ALA A 117 -1.32 6.89 14.29
C ALA A 117 -0.08 7.80 14.34
N PHE A 118 1.12 7.23 14.18
CA PHE A 118 2.35 8.00 14.08
C PHE A 118 2.39 8.93 12.85
N LEU A 119 1.93 8.45 11.69
CA LEU A 119 1.90 9.24 10.45
C LEU A 119 0.81 10.32 10.45
N ASN A 120 -0.26 10.12 11.20
CA ASN A 120 -1.31 11.12 11.43
C ASN A 120 -0.99 12.09 12.57
N ASP A 121 0.11 11.88 13.30
CA ASP A 121 0.56 12.84 14.29
C ASP A 121 1.18 14.07 13.62
N HIS A 122 0.36 15.11 13.48
CA HIS A 122 0.74 16.40 12.90
C HIS A 122 1.43 17.34 13.89
N SER A 123 1.77 16.89 15.10
CA SER A 123 2.40 17.71 16.14
C SER A 123 3.74 18.31 15.70
N TYR A 124 4.55 17.51 14.98
CA TYR A 124 5.84 17.93 14.48
C TYR A 124 5.70 18.99 13.37
N GLN A 125 6.37 20.12 13.56
CA GLN A 125 6.38 21.29 12.65
C GLN A 125 4.98 21.84 12.33
N ARG A 126 4.07 21.79 13.32
CA ARG A 126 2.69 22.27 13.18
C ARG A 126 2.59 23.74 12.78
N THR A 127 3.49 24.59 13.29
CA THR A 127 3.43 26.03 13.05
C THR A 127 3.99 26.43 11.69
N ASP A 128 4.83 25.59 11.07
CA ASP A 128 5.45 25.90 9.79
C ASP A 128 4.42 25.91 8.64
N ARG A 129 4.45 27.00 7.86
CA ARG A 129 3.52 27.22 6.75
C ARG A 129 3.81 26.29 5.58
N TRP A 130 5.08 26.00 5.31
CA TRP A 130 5.48 25.11 4.23
C TRP A 130 5.03 23.67 4.51
N THR A 131 5.26 23.19 5.73
CA THR A 131 4.85 21.85 6.19
C THR A 131 3.33 21.67 6.08
N ARG A 132 2.55 22.63 6.59
CA ARG A 132 1.08 22.60 6.46
C ARG A 132 0.62 22.61 5.01
N ALA A 133 1.20 23.45 4.16
CA ALA A 133 0.86 23.49 2.74
C ALA A 133 1.18 22.17 2.02
N LYS A 134 2.31 21.54 2.36
CA LYS A 134 2.74 20.26 1.78
C LYS A 134 1.82 19.12 2.21
N ARG A 135 1.51 18.99 3.51
CA ARG A 135 0.53 18.02 4.05
C ARG A 135 -0.86 18.20 3.45
N ALA A 136 -1.36 19.44 3.34
CA ALA A 136 -2.66 19.73 2.74
C ALA A 136 -2.72 19.39 1.23
N ARG A 137 -1.61 19.59 0.50
CA ARG A 137 -1.52 19.21 -0.92
C ARG A 137 -1.50 17.70 -1.08
N PHE A 138 -0.75 17.00 -0.23
CA PHE A 138 -0.71 15.55 -0.21
C PHE A 138 -2.09 14.97 0.14
N TYR A 139 -2.74 15.47 1.19
CA TYR A 139 -4.09 15.06 1.61
C TYR A 139 -5.07 15.06 0.43
N ARG A 140 -5.19 16.19 -0.26
CA ARG A 140 -6.09 16.35 -1.41
C ARG A 140 -5.69 15.50 -2.62
N ARG A 141 -4.39 15.29 -2.85
CA ARG A 141 -3.90 14.43 -3.95
C ARG A 141 -4.19 12.96 -3.64
N SER A 142 -3.87 12.53 -2.43
CA SER A 142 -4.07 11.17 -1.93
C SER A 142 -5.56 10.80 -2.00
N ASN A 143 -6.43 11.64 -1.44
CA ASN A 143 -7.88 11.39 -1.46
C ASN A 143 -8.43 11.29 -2.89
N ARG A 144 -8.02 12.19 -3.79
CA ARG A 144 -8.42 12.13 -5.22
C ARG A 144 -7.92 10.86 -5.89
N LEU A 145 -6.69 10.45 -5.63
CA LEU A 145 -6.12 9.23 -6.18
C LEU A 145 -6.87 8.00 -5.66
N THR A 146 -7.12 7.90 -4.36
CA THR A 146 -7.88 6.80 -3.77
C THR A 146 -9.28 6.70 -4.36
N ILE A 147 -10.00 7.82 -4.46
CA ILE A 147 -11.33 7.86 -5.10
C ILE A 147 -11.24 7.42 -6.56
N ALA A 148 -10.26 7.91 -7.33
CA ALA A 148 -10.08 7.54 -8.72
C ALA A 148 -9.84 6.03 -8.88
N VAL A 149 -8.97 5.43 -8.06
CA VAL A 149 -8.72 3.97 -8.07
C VAL A 149 -9.99 3.20 -7.75
N ILE A 150 -10.78 3.63 -6.77
CA ILE A 150 -12.04 2.98 -6.42
C ILE A 150 -13.05 3.07 -7.56
N VAL A 151 -13.16 4.23 -8.22
CA VAL A 151 -14.06 4.41 -9.37
C VAL A 151 -13.64 3.52 -10.54
N ILE A 152 -12.33 3.41 -10.81
CA ILE A 152 -11.80 2.52 -11.84
C ILE A 152 -12.11 1.06 -11.50
N ASN A 153 -11.84 0.62 -10.26
CA ASN A 153 -12.14 -0.74 -9.82
C ASN A 153 -13.64 -1.05 -9.88
N PHE A 154 -14.49 -0.08 -9.53
CA PHE A 154 -15.94 -0.24 -9.65
C PHE A 154 -16.39 -0.37 -11.11
N ALA A 155 -15.81 0.42 -12.03
CA ALA A 155 -16.07 0.31 -13.46
C ALA A 155 -15.59 -1.03 -14.03
N GLU A 156 -14.42 -1.52 -13.59
CA GLU A 156 -13.90 -2.84 -13.93
C GLU A 156 -14.83 -3.96 -13.45
N ILE A 157 -15.31 -3.88 -12.20
CA ILE A 157 -16.30 -4.81 -11.63
C ILE A 157 -17.58 -4.84 -12.48
N ILE A 158 -18.12 -3.67 -12.86
CA ILE A 158 -19.32 -3.60 -13.70
C ILE A 158 -19.06 -4.23 -15.07
N CYS A 159 -17.92 -3.92 -15.68
CA CYS A 159 -17.53 -4.47 -16.97
C CYS A 159 -17.43 -6.01 -16.90
N PHE A 160 -16.69 -6.54 -15.93
CA PHE A 160 -16.53 -7.97 -15.71
C PHE A 160 -17.86 -8.67 -15.41
N ALA A 161 -18.75 -8.04 -14.65
CA ALA A 161 -20.08 -8.56 -14.37
C ALA A 161 -20.94 -8.68 -15.65
N ALA A 162 -20.89 -7.66 -16.51
CA ALA A 162 -21.66 -7.62 -17.75
C ALA A 162 -21.13 -8.58 -18.83
N THR A 163 -19.82 -8.82 -18.86
CA THR A 163 -19.18 -9.66 -19.88
C THR A 163 -19.03 -11.12 -19.48
N ASN A 164 -18.55 -11.40 -18.26
CA ASN A 164 -18.13 -12.73 -17.86
C ASN A 164 -19.12 -13.38 -16.89
N VAL A 165 -19.40 -12.74 -15.75
CA VAL A 165 -20.13 -13.37 -14.63
C VAL A 165 -21.54 -13.83 -15.01
N LEU A 166 -22.24 -13.01 -15.79
CA LEU A 166 -23.63 -13.28 -16.16
C LEU A 166 -23.75 -14.16 -17.43
N LYS A 167 -22.65 -14.41 -18.14
CA LYS A 167 -22.67 -15.08 -19.45
C LYS A 167 -21.92 -16.42 -19.48
N LEU A 168 -20.86 -16.56 -18.69
CA LEU A 168 -20.02 -17.76 -18.66
C LEU A 168 -20.47 -18.67 -17.52
N GLU A 169 -20.73 -19.94 -17.85
CA GLU A 169 -21.18 -20.95 -16.90
C GLU A 169 -20.14 -21.19 -15.79
N ASP A 170 -18.84 -21.02 -16.08
CA ASP A 170 -17.72 -21.19 -15.15
C ASP A 170 -17.85 -20.33 -13.88
N PHE A 171 -18.39 -19.11 -14.05
CA PHE A 171 -18.56 -18.13 -12.97
C PHE A 171 -19.91 -18.25 -12.26
N MET A 172 -20.83 -19.07 -12.76
CA MET A 172 -22.13 -19.33 -12.12
C MET A 172 -21.98 -20.33 -10.97
N LEU A 173 -22.86 -20.29 -9.97
CA LEU A 173 -22.87 -21.27 -8.89
C LEU A 173 -23.18 -22.66 -9.46
N GLN A 174 -22.24 -23.60 -9.30
CA GLN A 174 -22.34 -24.96 -9.79
C GLN A 174 -22.23 -25.98 -8.65
N TYR A 175 -23.00 -27.06 -8.75
CA TYR A 175 -22.87 -28.24 -7.91
C TYR A 175 -22.84 -29.48 -8.82
N ARG A 176 -21.78 -30.30 -8.69
CA ARG A 176 -21.53 -31.47 -9.55
C ARG A 176 -21.59 -31.14 -11.04
N GLY A 177 -21.00 -30.01 -11.43
CA GLY A 177 -20.97 -29.54 -12.82
C GLY A 177 -22.30 -29.03 -13.39
N ARG A 178 -23.36 -28.88 -12.58
CA ARG A 178 -24.64 -28.29 -13.00
C ARG A 178 -24.88 -26.96 -12.32
N ILE A 179 -25.42 -26.00 -13.06
CA ILE A 179 -25.82 -24.68 -12.53
C ILE A 179 -26.95 -24.89 -11.51
N VAL A 180 -26.79 -24.35 -10.30
CA VAL A 180 -27.77 -24.48 -9.22
C VAL A 180 -28.41 -23.13 -8.91
N GLY A 181 -29.72 -23.13 -8.76
CA GLY A 181 -30.50 -21.94 -8.40
C GLY A 181 -31.01 -21.16 -9.61
N GLY A 182 -32.01 -20.31 -9.37
CA GLY A 182 -32.57 -19.43 -10.42
C GLY A 182 -31.70 -18.20 -10.67
N TRP A 183 -32.11 -17.40 -11.66
CA TRP A 183 -31.45 -16.13 -12.02
C TRP A 183 -31.11 -15.21 -10.82
N PRO A 184 -32.00 -15.01 -9.82
CA PRO A 184 -31.68 -14.16 -8.68
C PRO A 184 -30.50 -14.67 -7.85
N VAL A 185 -30.37 -16.00 -7.70
CA VAL A 185 -29.28 -16.62 -6.93
C VAL A 185 -27.95 -16.40 -7.66
N GLN A 186 -27.94 -16.53 -8.98
CA GLN A 186 -26.76 -16.31 -9.80
C GLN A 186 -26.30 -14.86 -9.79
N VAL A 187 -27.24 -13.91 -9.81
CA VAL A 187 -26.92 -12.48 -9.68
C VAL A 187 -26.30 -12.18 -8.32
N VAL A 188 -26.88 -12.68 -7.22
CA VAL A 188 -26.34 -12.47 -5.87
C VAL A 188 -24.95 -13.11 -5.73
N TYR A 189 -24.79 -14.36 -6.17
CA TYR A 189 -23.50 -15.06 -6.18
C TYR A 189 -22.45 -14.30 -6.99
N GLY A 190 -22.81 -13.85 -8.19
CA GLY A 190 -21.97 -13.05 -9.07
C GLY A 190 -21.52 -11.74 -8.43
N VAL A 191 -22.47 -10.98 -7.87
CA VAL A 191 -22.17 -9.72 -7.16
C VAL A 191 -21.22 -9.98 -6.00
N LEU A 192 -21.47 -10.98 -5.15
CA LEU A 192 -20.58 -11.32 -4.03
C LEU A 192 -19.18 -11.73 -4.51
N THR A 193 -19.09 -12.47 -5.62
CA THR A 193 -17.84 -12.84 -6.27
C THR A 193 -17.08 -11.58 -6.72
N MET A 194 -17.75 -10.54 -7.21
CA MET A 194 -17.10 -9.30 -7.65
C MET A 194 -16.46 -8.50 -6.51
N PHE A 195 -17.01 -8.56 -5.30
CA PHE A 195 -16.43 -7.86 -4.15
C PHE A 195 -15.02 -8.35 -3.81
N TRP A 196 -14.63 -9.56 -4.24
CA TRP A 196 -13.26 -10.04 -4.16
C TRP A 196 -12.27 -9.21 -4.98
N GLY A 197 -12.71 -8.68 -6.13
CA GLY A 197 -11.99 -7.68 -6.93
C GLY A 197 -11.55 -6.49 -6.09
N GLY A 198 -12.51 -5.86 -5.41
CA GLY A 198 -12.23 -4.70 -4.58
C GLY A 198 -11.46 -5.04 -3.30
N MET A 199 -11.66 -6.21 -2.70
CA MET A 199 -10.85 -6.68 -1.56
C MET A 199 -9.35 -6.71 -1.90
N TYR A 200 -9.02 -7.20 -3.09
CA TYR A 200 -7.64 -7.28 -3.56
C TYR A 200 -7.00 -5.90 -3.70
N CYS A 201 -7.65 -5.00 -4.45
CA CYS A 201 -7.15 -3.65 -4.71
C CYS A 201 -7.05 -2.83 -3.42
N MET A 202 -8.00 -2.99 -2.49
CA MET A 202 -7.95 -2.29 -1.21
C MET A 202 -6.73 -2.67 -0.37
N GLY A 203 -6.35 -3.95 -0.34
CA GLY A 203 -5.15 -4.38 0.39
C GLY A 203 -3.87 -3.78 -0.19
N PHE A 204 -3.79 -3.59 -1.50
CA PHE A 204 -2.69 -2.85 -2.13
C PHE A 204 -2.74 -1.35 -1.77
N MET A 205 -3.91 -0.72 -1.86
CA MET A 205 -4.10 0.70 -1.56
C MET A 205 -3.66 1.07 -0.14
N VAL A 206 -3.92 0.20 0.83
CA VAL A 206 -3.42 0.34 2.22
C VAL A 206 -1.90 0.50 2.26
N CYS A 207 -1.18 -0.41 1.59
CA CYS A 207 0.27 -0.40 1.57
C CYS A 207 0.82 0.81 0.84
N TYR A 208 0.22 1.14 -0.32
CA TYR A 208 0.60 2.30 -1.10
C TYR A 208 0.45 3.62 -0.33
N LEU A 209 -0.67 3.79 0.38
CA LEU A 209 -0.93 4.98 1.20
C LEU A 209 0.03 5.07 2.38
N LEU A 210 0.34 3.95 3.04
CA LEU A 210 1.35 3.92 4.11
C LEU A 210 2.72 4.36 3.59
N MET A 211 3.22 3.78 2.51
CA MET A 211 4.51 4.14 1.92
C MET A 211 4.56 5.60 1.48
N SER A 212 3.50 6.07 0.82
CA SER A 212 3.42 7.44 0.31
C SER A 212 3.36 8.48 1.43
N THR A 213 2.62 8.19 2.50
CA THR A 213 2.55 9.06 3.69
C THR A 213 3.86 9.05 4.47
N PHE A 214 4.51 7.89 4.55
CA PHE A 214 5.84 7.78 5.14
C PHE A 214 6.87 8.65 4.40
N LYS A 215 6.87 8.59 3.06
CA LYS A 215 7.72 9.44 2.21
C LYS A 215 7.45 10.93 2.45
N LEU A 216 6.17 11.33 2.53
CA LEU A 216 5.79 12.71 2.78
C LEU A 216 6.39 13.23 4.09
N GLU A 217 6.16 12.53 5.19
CA GLU A 217 6.61 13.00 6.50
C GLU A 217 8.13 12.99 6.63
N MET A 218 8.80 12.05 5.95
CA MET A 218 10.26 12.06 5.84
C MET A 218 10.77 13.27 5.06
N ASP A 219 10.12 13.65 3.96
CA ASP A 219 10.49 14.88 3.26
C ASP A 219 10.26 16.14 4.11
N VAL A 220 9.25 16.13 4.99
CA VAL A 220 9.02 17.23 5.94
C VAL A 220 10.15 17.32 6.95
N LEU A 221 10.55 16.18 7.52
CA LEU A 221 11.70 16.11 8.43
C LEU A 221 12.99 16.59 7.77
N LEU A 222 13.29 16.12 6.56
CA LEU A 222 14.49 16.52 5.82
C LEU A 222 14.51 18.01 5.51
N HIS A 223 13.40 18.58 5.06
CA HIS A 223 13.31 20.01 4.81
C HIS A 223 13.52 20.84 6.07
N SER A 224 12.97 20.38 7.20
CA SER A 224 13.15 21.06 8.48
C SER A 224 14.61 21.01 8.94
N LEU A 225 15.28 19.87 8.76
CA LEU A 225 16.71 19.72 9.03
C LEU A 225 17.55 20.65 8.14
N GLU A 226 17.27 20.70 6.84
CA GLU A 226 17.96 21.62 5.92
C GLU A 226 17.80 23.08 6.35
N GLU A 227 16.62 23.48 6.81
CA GLU A 227 16.36 24.85 7.27
C GLU A 227 17.13 25.19 8.54
N VAL A 228 17.22 24.26 9.50
CA VAL A 228 18.11 24.43 10.66
C VAL A 228 19.56 24.56 10.19
N GLY A 229 20.01 23.76 9.23
CA GLY A 229 21.36 23.88 8.67
C GLY A 229 21.63 25.25 8.04
N ARG A 230 20.66 25.79 7.29
CA ARG A 230 20.76 27.13 6.67
C ARG A 230 20.79 28.26 7.71
N THR A 231 19.90 28.20 8.70
CA THR A 231 19.85 29.23 9.76
C THR A 231 21.13 29.25 10.59
N LEU A 232 21.70 28.08 10.89
CA LEU A 232 23.00 27.98 11.56
C LEU A 232 24.14 28.51 10.71
N ARG A 233 24.14 28.24 9.39
CA ARG A 233 25.13 28.81 8.48
C ARG A 233 25.06 30.33 8.38
N ALA A 234 23.86 30.91 8.41
CA ALA A 234 23.69 32.36 8.44
C ALA A 234 24.12 32.98 9.80
N ALA A 235 24.02 32.23 10.89
CA ALA A 235 24.42 32.67 12.23
C ALA A 235 25.91 32.44 12.56
N GLY A 236 26.70 31.84 11.66
CA GLY A 236 28.09 31.42 11.93
C GLY A 236 29.13 32.52 12.13
N ASP A 237 28.73 33.80 12.21
CA ASP A 237 29.62 34.96 12.37
C ASP A 237 29.65 35.53 13.81
N PHE A 238 28.91 34.92 14.76
CA PHE A 238 28.90 35.37 16.14
C PHE A 238 30.05 34.73 16.95
N GLN A 239 30.89 35.56 17.59
CA GLN A 239 31.81 35.13 18.65
C GLN A 239 30.97 34.57 19.82
N ASP A 240 31.03 33.25 20.03
CA ASP A 240 30.31 32.53 21.09
C ASP A 240 31.07 32.65 22.42
N GLU A 241 30.99 33.82 23.06
CA GLU A 241 31.67 34.08 24.34
C GLU A 241 31.04 33.30 25.53
N ASP A 242 29.76 32.92 25.45
CA ASP A 242 29.00 32.35 26.58
C ASP A 242 28.47 30.91 26.36
N GLY A 243 28.76 30.24 25.24
CA GLY A 243 28.25 28.89 24.94
C GLY A 243 26.73 28.82 24.71
N VAL A 244 26.07 29.98 24.66
CA VAL A 244 24.63 30.15 24.40
C VAL A 244 24.27 29.64 23.00
N PHE A 245 25.17 29.84 22.02
CA PHE A 245 25.00 29.33 20.67
C PHE A 245 24.86 27.80 20.68
N TRP A 246 25.72 27.10 21.42
CA TRP A 246 25.67 25.65 21.50
C TRP A 246 24.40 25.12 22.14
N HIS A 247 23.95 25.77 23.21
CA HIS A 247 22.70 25.40 23.86
C HIS A 247 21.51 25.58 22.89
N ASP A 248 21.50 26.68 22.13
CA ASP A 248 20.48 26.95 21.11
C ASP A 248 20.52 25.95 19.95
N VAL A 249 21.71 25.65 19.40
CA VAL A 249 21.89 24.64 18.32
C VAL A 249 21.39 23.27 18.77
N VAL A 250 21.82 22.81 19.95
CA VAL A 250 21.41 21.50 20.48
C VAL A 250 19.91 21.47 20.74
N ASN A 251 19.33 22.54 21.28
CA ASN A 251 17.89 22.63 21.53
C ASN A 251 17.07 22.65 20.24
N ARG A 252 17.55 23.30 19.18
CA ARG A 252 16.91 23.29 17.85
C ARG A 252 17.03 21.93 17.18
N LEU A 253 18.17 21.27 17.31
CA LEU A 253 18.45 20.01 16.60
C LEU A 253 17.85 18.77 17.27
N ARG A 254 17.78 18.75 18.60
CA ARG A 254 17.23 17.65 19.41
C ARG A 254 15.85 17.16 18.93
N PRO A 255 14.83 18.01 18.68
CA PRO A 255 13.54 17.54 18.22
C PRO A 255 13.61 16.85 16.85
N HIS A 256 14.50 17.30 15.96
CA HIS A 256 14.68 16.69 14.64
C HIS A 256 15.34 15.32 14.72
N VAL A 257 16.39 15.18 15.54
CA VAL A 257 17.08 13.89 15.75
C VAL A 257 16.16 12.89 16.43
N HIS A 258 15.38 13.33 17.42
CA HIS A 258 14.39 12.48 18.06
C HIS A 258 13.33 11.98 17.06
N ARG A 259 12.78 12.89 16.23
CA ARG A 259 11.82 12.51 15.19
C ARG A 259 12.44 11.58 14.16
N LEU A 260 13.69 11.79 13.77
CA LEU A 260 14.43 10.89 12.86
C LEU A 260 14.58 9.49 13.44
N GLU A 261 14.88 9.36 14.73
CA GLU A 261 14.97 8.08 15.42
C GLU A 261 13.62 7.34 15.41
N GLU A 262 12.52 8.04 15.73
CA GLU A 262 11.17 7.49 15.62
C GLU A 262 10.84 7.02 14.20
N PHE A 263 11.21 7.82 13.19
CA PHE A 263 11.04 7.44 11.78
C PHE A 263 11.80 6.17 11.44
N VAL A 264 13.08 6.06 11.80
CA VAL A 264 13.87 4.86 11.49
C VAL A 264 13.28 3.61 12.16
N LYS A 265 12.80 3.72 13.40
CA LYS A 265 12.12 2.62 14.10
C LYS A 265 10.83 2.20 13.38
N ASN A 266 9.98 3.17 13.02
CA ASN A 266 8.74 2.89 12.29
C ASN A 266 8.98 2.37 10.86
N LEU A 267 10.08 2.76 10.21
CA LEU A 267 10.46 2.24 8.89
C LEU A 267 10.83 0.76 8.94
N GLN A 268 11.51 0.32 10.01
CA GLN A 268 11.81 -1.10 10.22
C GLN A 268 10.53 -1.93 10.42
N GLN A 269 9.57 -1.39 11.17
CA GLN A 269 8.25 -2.00 11.34
C GLN A 269 7.47 -2.04 10.03
N LEU A 270 7.50 -0.96 9.25
CA LEU A 270 6.88 -0.92 7.93
C LEU A 270 7.48 -1.97 6.97
N LYS A 271 8.80 -2.20 7.04
CA LYS A 271 9.46 -3.27 6.28
C LYS A 271 8.90 -4.66 6.62
N SER A 272 8.66 -4.97 7.90
CA SER A 272 8.05 -6.26 8.28
C SER A 272 6.63 -6.45 7.75
N LEU A 273 5.88 -5.35 7.56
CA LEU A 273 4.54 -5.38 6.97
C LEU A 273 4.59 -5.59 5.44
N ILE A 274 5.45 -4.83 4.75
CA ILE A 274 5.50 -4.81 3.28
C ILE A 274 6.06 -6.12 2.72
N GLY A 275 7.04 -6.75 3.39
CA GLY A 275 7.71 -7.94 2.88
C GLY A 275 6.75 -9.08 2.49
N PRO A 276 5.90 -9.58 3.41
CA PRO A 276 4.92 -10.62 3.12
C PRO A 276 3.91 -10.21 2.04
N ILE A 277 3.44 -8.95 2.06
CA ILE A 277 2.45 -8.46 1.08
C ILE A 277 3.05 -8.39 -0.33
N ALA A 278 4.32 -7.97 -0.43
CA ALA A 278 5.05 -7.92 -1.68
C ALA A 278 5.34 -9.33 -2.23
N PHE A 279 5.60 -10.30 -1.36
CA PHE A 279 5.70 -11.71 -1.76
C PHE A 279 4.40 -12.19 -2.39
N VAL A 280 3.27 -11.97 -1.72
CA VAL A 280 1.96 -12.33 -2.29
C VAL A 280 1.71 -11.59 -3.60
N GLN A 281 2.01 -10.29 -3.68
CA GLN A 281 1.83 -9.51 -4.91
C GLN A 281 2.63 -10.08 -6.08
N TYR A 282 3.92 -10.39 -5.87
CA TYR A 282 4.81 -10.87 -6.91
C TYR A 282 4.30 -12.18 -7.53
N TYR A 283 4.05 -13.18 -6.69
CA TYR A 283 3.59 -14.49 -7.17
C TYR A 283 2.16 -14.45 -7.73
N SER A 284 1.28 -13.62 -7.14
CA SER A 284 -0.07 -13.43 -7.68
C SER A 284 -0.02 -12.78 -9.06
N THR A 285 0.80 -11.75 -9.24
CA THR A 285 0.97 -11.06 -10.54
C THR A 285 1.54 -12.03 -11.57
N TYR A 286 2.57 -12.79 -11.22
CA TYR A 286 3.15 -13.80 -12.11
C TYR A 286 2.13 -14.83 -12.60
N LEU A 287 1.32 -15.37 -11.68
CA LEU A 287 0.34 -16.40 -12.02
C LEU A 287 -0.87 -15.85 -12.78
N VAL A 288 -1.32 -14.63 -12.47
CA VAL A 288 -2.37 -13.97 -13.26
C VAL A 288 -1.88 -13.68 -14.68
N ILE A 289 -0.63 -13.27 -14.85
CA ILE A 289 -0.06 -13.08 -16.20
C ILE A 289 -0.01 -14.43 -16.93
N ALA A 290 0.47 -15.49 -16.27
CA ALA A 290 0.49 -16.84 -16.82
C ALA A 290 -0.90 -17.30 -17.28
N ASP A 291 -1.92 -17.12 -16.44
CA ASP A 291 -3.31 -17.45 -16.72
C ASP A 291 -3.86 -16.65 -17.92
N CYS A 292 -3.63 -15.33 -17.93
CA CYS A 292 -4.03 -14.47 -19.04
C CYS A 292 -3.34 -14.87 -20.36
N CYS A 293 -2.05 -15.20 -20.32
CA CYS A 293 -1.31 -15.66 -21.50
C CYS A 293 -1.85 -16.99 -22.04
N LEU A 294 -2.23 -17.92 -21.16
CA LEU A 294 -2.85 -19.18 -21.56
C LEU A 294 -4.19 -18.94 -22.24
N ILE A 295 -5.06 -18.13 -21.64
CA ILE A 295 -6.38 -17.80 -22.20
C ILE A 295 -6.22 -17.13 -23.57
N LEU A 296 -5.30 -16.16 -23.70
CA LEU A 296 -5.03 -15.47 -24.96
C LEU A 296 -4.46 -16.39 -26.05
N ALA A 297 -3.63 -17.37 -25.68
CA ALA A 297 -3.03 -18.30 -26.64
C ALA A 297 -4.05 -19.27 -27.25
N TYR A 298 -5.06 -19.68 -26.48
CA TYR A 298 -6.08 -20.65 -26.92
C TYR A 298 -7.31 -19.99 -27.55
N ASP A 299 -7.90 -18.96 -26.92
CA ASP A 299 -9.15 -18.33 -27.38
C ASP A 299 -8.91 -17.12 -28.32
N GLY A 300 -7.66 -16.66 -28.43
CA GLY A 300 -7.32 -15.45 -29.16
C GLY A 300 -7.91 -14.18 -28.53
N LEU A 301 -7.94 -13.09 -29.31
CA LEU A 301 -8.50 -11.80 -28.89
C LEU A 301 -10.02 -11.78 -29.12
N SER A 302 -10.77 -12.29 -28.14
CA SER A 302 -12.24 -12.20 -28.09
C SER A 302 -12.71 -11.04 -27.18
N SER A 303 -14.00 -10.71 -27.18
CA SER A 303 -14.53 -9.70 -26.24
C SER A 303 -14.38 -10.12 -24.76
N TYR A 304 -14.31 -11.42 -24.49
CA TYR A 304 -14.10 -11.96 -23.14
C TYR A 304 -12.64 -11.78 -22.71
N SER A 305 -11.70 -11.96 -23.64
CA SER A 305 -10.25 -11.82 -23.42
C SER A 305 -9.83 -10.39 -23.06
N ILE A 306 -10.60 -9.36 -23.46
CA ILE A 306 -10.31 -7.95 -23.14
C ILE A 306 -10.27 -7.72 -21.62
N VAL A 307 -11.15 -8.37 -20.86
CA VAL A 307 -11.21 -8.14 -19.41
C VAL A 307 -10.01 -8.75 -18.68
N TYR A 308 -9.50 -9.87 -19.19
CA TYR A 308 -8.25 -10.46 -18.71
C TYR A 308 -7.05 -9.56 -18.98
N LEU A 309 -6.99 -8.90 -20.14
CA LEU A 309 -5.97 -7.90 -20.44
C LEU A 309 -6.04 -6.68 -19.49
N ILE A 310 -7.25 -6.18 -19.21
CA ILE A 310 -7.44 -5.09 -18.24
C ILE A 310 -6.94 -5.52 -16.86
N SER A 311 -7.34 -6.71 -16.39
CA SER A 311 -6.88 -7.26 -15.11
C SER A 311 -5.36 -7.40 -15.08
N MET A 312 -4.73 -7.98 -16.12
CA MET A 312 -3.27 -8.08 -16.23
C MET A 312 -2.59 -6.71 -16.07
N MET A 313 -3.11 -5.67 -16.73
CA MET A 313 -2.58 -4.31 -16.62
C MET A 313 -2.76 -3.71 -15.22
N VAL A 314 -3.87 -3.98 -14.54
CA VAL A 314 -4.10 -3.56 -13.15
C VAL A 314 -3.07 -4.20 -12.22
N PHE A 315 -2.87 -5.51 -12.29
CA PHE A 315 -1.89 -6.22 -11.45
C PHE A 315 -0.45 -5.77 -11.70
N LEU A 316 -0.08 -5.57 -12.97
CA LEU A 316 1.22 -5.00 -13.34
C LEU A 316 1.40 -3.59 -12.78
N THR A 317 0.37 -2.77 -12.85
CA THR A 317 0.38 -1.40 -12.32
C THR A 317 0.53 -1.40 -10.79
N GLU A 318 -0.20 -2.26 -10.09
CA GLU A 318 -0.05 -2.43 -8.64
C GLU A 318 1.37 -2.86 -8.26
N PHE A 319 1.91 -3.87 -8.96
CA PHE A 319 3.26 -4.36 -8.67
C PHE A 319 4.32 -3.30 -8.98
N PHE A 320 4.16 -2.55 -10.07
CA PHE A 320 5.01 -1.40 -10.39
C PHE A 320 4.99 -0.36 -9.26
N PHE A 321 3.81 0.08 -8.83
CA PHE A 321 3.70 1.07 -7.76
C PHE A 321 4.25 0.58 -6.42
N LEU A 322 4.13 -0.73 -6.13
CA LEU A 322 4.73 -1.34 -4.96
C LEU A 322 6.26 -1.26 -5.01
N CYS A 323 6.87 -1.71 -6.11
CA CYS A 323 8.31 -1.62 -6.31
C CYS A 323 8.81 -0.17 -6.29
N HIS A 324 8.07 0.75 -6.94
CA HIS A 324 8.41 2.17 -6.96
C HIS A 324 8.35 2.80 -5.56
N GLY A 325 7.33 2.44 -4.79
CA GLY A 325 7.17 2.88 -3.40
C GLY A 325 8.34 2.41 -2.53
N ILE A 326 8.77 1.16 -2.69
CA ILE A 326 9.91 0.59 -1.98
C ILE A 326 11.23 1.27 -2.37
N GLU A 327 11.46 1.52 -3.66
CA GLU A 327 12.65 2.25 -4.13
C GLU A 327 12.68 3.67 -3.54
N CYS A 328 11.54 4.36 -3.57
CA CYS A 328 11.40 5.67 -2.93
C CYS A 328 11.73 5.64 -1.43
N LEU A 329 11.37 4.56 -0.71
CA LEU A 329 11.71 4.39 0.70
C LEU A 329 13.20 4.06 0.91
N ARG A 330 13.80 3.31 -0.01
CA ARG A 330 15.23 3.00 0.01
C ARG A 330 16.08 4.25 -0.17
N ASP A 331 15.68 5.14 -1.07
CA ASP A 331 16.35 6.42 -1.35
C ASP A 331 16.27 7.41 -0.18
N LEU A 332 15.40 7.19 0.81
CA LEU A 332 15.30 8.09 1.96
C LEU A 332 16.56 8.09 2.82
N LYS A 333 17.19 6.93 3.04
CA LYS A 333 18.41 6.81 3.84
C LYS A 333 19.59 7.61 3.27
N PRO A 334 19.99 7.44 1.99
CA PRO A 334 21.05 8.25 1.43
C PRO A 334 20.71 9.75 1.43
N ARG A 335 19.43 10.14 1.23
CA ARG A 335 19.01 11.54 1.37
C ARG A 335 19.22 12.09 2.78
N ILE A 336 18.90 11.31 3.83
CA ILE A 336 19.21 11.68 5.22
C ILE A 336 20.71 11.90 5.38
N ALA A 337 21.53 10.96 4.89
CA ALA A 337 22.99 11.07 4.95
C ALA A 337 23.50 12.34 4.26
N THR A 338 22.99 12.66 3.06
CA THR A 338 23.36 13.87 2.32
C THR A 338 22.97 15.14 3.06
N VAL A 339 21.76 15.22 3.64
CA VAL A 339 21.33 16.40 4.41
C VAL A 339 22.20 16.57 5.66
N LEU A 340 22.52 15.48 6.36
CA LEU A 340 23.40 15.50 7.52
C LEU A 340 24.85 15.86 7.17
N TYR A 341 25.34 15.44 6.00
CA TYR A 341 26.68 15.74 5.51
C TYR A 341 26.83 17.18 5.05
N ASN A 342 25.80 17.73 4.38
CA ASN A 342 25.75 19.12 3.91
C ASN A 342 25.60 20.14 5.03
N PHE A 343 25.32 19.67 6.23
CA PHE A 343 25.33 20.47 7.43
C PHE A 343 26.81 20.81 7.71
N ASP A 344 27.22 22.07 7.61
CA ASP A 344 28.63 22.49 7.78
C ASP A 344 29.10 22.45 9.24
N TRP A 345 28.57 21.51 10.02
CA TRP A 345 28.88 21.34 11.42
C TRP A 345 30.38 21.17 11.64
N ALA A 346 31.07 20.41 10.79
CA ALA A 346 32.51 20.20 10.92
C ALA A 346 33.34 21.49 10.73
N LEU A 347 32.84 22.46 9.96
CA LEU A 347 33.54 23.71 9.65
C LEU A 347 33.19 24.83 10.62
N GLN A 348 31.94 24.88 11.10
CA GLN A 348 31.47 25.88 12.07
C GLN A 348 31.79 25.52 13.52
N MET A 349 32.07 24.26 13.82
CA MET A 349 32.43 23.80 15.18
C MET A 349 33.92 24.03 15.52
N ARG A 350 34.45 25.21 15.20
CA ARG A 350 35.84 25.58 15.48
C ARG A 350 35.99 25.95 16.97
N ARG A 351 36.37 24.96 17.79
CA ARG A 351 36.82 25.06 19.20
C ARG A 351 36.16 26.17 20.05
N SER A 352 34.85 26.07 20.27
CA SER A 352 34.26 26.54 21.53
C SER A 352 34.99 25.87 22.69
N GLY A 353 35.30 26.60 23.77
CA GLY A 353 36.28 26.26 24.81
C GLY A 353 36.25 24.85 25.43
N ARG A 354 37.25 24.55 26.25
CA ARG A 354 37.53 23.21 26.85
C ARG A 354 36.31 22.58 27.56
N GLU A 355 35.37 23.40 28.01
CA GLU A 355 34.14 23.03 28.73
C GLU A 355 33.04 22.43 27.83
N LEU A 356 32.96 22.81 26.54
CA LEU A 356 31.95 22.32 25.59
C LEU A 356 32.39 21.10 24.77
N ALA A 357 33.64 20.65 24.94
CA ALA A 357 34.19 19.46 24.31
C ALA A 357 33.40 18.15 24.50
N PRO A 358 32.77 17.84 25.65
CA PRO A 358 31.97 16.61 25.79
C PRO A 358 30.67 16.65 24.98
N GLN A 359 29.97 17.79 24.94
CA GLN A 359 28.73 17.95 24.18
C GLN A 359 28.98 17.89 22.68
N TYR A 360 30.04 18.55 22.21
CA TYR A 360 30.51 18.45 20.82
C TYR A 360 30.79 16.98 20.43
N ARG A 361 31.55 16.24 21.25
CA ARG A 361 31.86 14.83 20.99
C ARG A 361 30.60 13.97 20.91
N HIS A 362 29.61 14.24 21.75
CA HIS A 362 28.34 13.52 21.73
C HIS A 362 27.57 13.77 20.43
N VAL A 363 27.36 15.03 20.05
CA VAL A 363 26.64 15.41 18.81
C VAL A 363 27.35 14.87 17.58
N ARG A 364 28.67 15.06 17.48
CA ARG A 364 29.50 14.51 16.40
C ARG A 364 29.37 12.99 16.30
N ARG A 365 29.43 12.27 17.43
CA ARG A 365 29.28 10.82 17.45
C ARG A 365 27.90 10.40 16.96
N THR A 366 26.84 11.07 17.40
CA THR A 366 25.47 10.80 16.97
C THR A 366 25.31 11.00 15.46
N PHE A 367 25.79 12.11 14.91
CA PHE A 367 25.75 12.35 13.47
C PHE A 367 26.54 11.34 12.65
N LEU A 368 27.75 10.99 13.10
CA LEU A 368 28.56 9.96 12.44
C LEU A 368 27.87 8.59 12.49
N LEU A 369 27.24 8.23 13.62
CA LEU A 369 26.47 6.99 13.73
C LEU A 369 25.26 6.98 12.79
N ILE A 370 24.48 8.07 12.75
CA ILE A 370 23.33 8.18 11.84
C ILE A 370 23.80 8.10 10.38
N THR A 371 24.89 8.79 10.03
CA THR A 371 25.44 8.78 8.66
C THR A 371 25.96 7.40 8.29
N ALA A 372 26.69 6.74 9.18
CA ALA A 372 27.17 5.36 8.98
C ALA A 372 26.01 4.37 8.82
N GLN A 373 24.95 4.49 9.64
CA GLN A 373 23.76 3.64 9.55
C GLN A 373 22.89 3.95 8.31
N SER A 374 22.95 5.19 7.83
CA SER A 374 22.27 5.64 6.61
C SER A 374 22.98 5.17 5.34
N GLY A 375 24.29 4.92 5.40
CA GLY A 375 25.06 4.30 4.31
C GLY A 375 24.66 2.85 4.02
N ASN A 376 24.09 2.13 4.99
CA ASN A 376 23.57 0.79 4.78
C ASN A 376 22.19 0.84 4.11
N THR A 377 22.12 0.43 2.84
CA THR A 377 20.87 0.32 2.08
C THR A 377 19.84 -0.55 2.83
N ILE A 378 18.59 -0.07 2.93
CA ILE A 378 17.51 -0.92 3.47
C ILE A 378 17.15 -1.91 2.38
N HIS A 379 17.59 -3.15 2.56
CA HIS A 379 17.15 -4.25 1.73
C HIS A 379 15.72 -4.61 2.14
N PHE A 380 14.76 -4.37 1.26
CA PHE A 380 13.42 -4.91 1.36
C PHE A 380 13.43 -6.26 0.66
N SER A 381 13.18 -7.35 1.41
CA SER A 381 13.24 -8.70 0.85
C SER A 381 11.87 -9.36 0.84
N PHE A 382 11.63 -10.17 -0.18
CA PHE A 382 10.51 -11.12 -0.28
C PHE A 382 10.68 -12.24 0.75
N ALA A 383 10.30 -12.02 2.01
CA ALA A 383 10.40 -13.05 3.05
C ALA A 383 11.77 -13.78 3.12
N GLY A 384 12.87 -13.11 2.71
CA GLY A 384 14.22 -13.67 2.67
C GLY A 384 14.67 -14.29 1.33
N ILE A 385 13.83 -14.40 0.31
CA ILE A 385 14.10 -15.15 -0.94
C ILE A 385 14.74 -14.29 -2.04
N GLY A 386 14.45 -12.98 -2.05
CA GLY A 386 14.99 -12.04 -3.04
C GLY A 386 14.78 -10.60 -2.63
N GLU A 387 15.40 -9.64 -3.32
CA GLU A 387 15.23 -8.21 -3.07
C GLU A 387 14.06 -7.65 -3.88
N ILE A 388 13.26 -6.78 -3.27
CA ILE A 388 12.16 -6.07 -3.94
C ILE A 388 12.73 -4.77 -4.50
N SER A 389 12.70 -4.62 -5.82
CA SER A 389 13.22 -3.43 -6.51
C SER A 389 12.56 -3.28 -7.88
N MET A 390 12.85 -2.16 -8.55
CA MET A 390 12.49 -2.00 -9.97
C MET A 390 13.13 -3.06 -10.87
N ASN A 391 14.30 -3.61 -10.50
CA ASN A 391 14.91 -4.72 -11.23
C ASN A 391 14.04 -5.98 -11.16
N SER A 392 13.46 -6.26 -9.99
CA SER A 392 12.55 -7.41 -9.80
C SER A 392 11.27 -7.26 -10.63
N PHE A 393 10.81 -6.03 -10.86
CA PHE A 393 9.73 -5.73 -11.80
C PHE A 393 10.12 -6.00 -13.26
N ALA A 394 11.29 -5.54 -13.69
CA ALA A 394 11.80 -5.80 -15.03
C ALA A 394 11.98 -7.31 -15.29
N GLN A 395 12.54 -8.05 -14.33
CA GLN A 395 12.68 -9.51 -14.41
C GLN A 395 11.32 -10.22 -14.50
N LEU A 396 10.29 -9.73 -13.80
CA LEU A 396 8.95 -10.29 -13.91
C LEU A 396 8.38 -10.09 -15.31
N LEU A 397 8.54 -8.89 -15.88
CA LEU A 397 8.10 -8.59 -17.25
C LEU A 397 8.83 -9.44 -18.28
N GLU A 398 10.15 -9.59 -18.16
CA GLU A 398 10.96 -10.40 -19.07
C GLU A 398 10.53 -11.88 -19.03
N LYS A 399 10.35 -12.45 -17.83
CA LYS A 399 9.84 -13.82 -17.66
C LYS A 399 8.44 -13.99 -18.23
N SER A 400 7.58 -13.02 -18.00
CA SER A 400 6.20 -13.01 -18.50
C SER A 400 6.16 -12.97 -20.03
N TYR A 401 6.97 -12.10 -20.64
CA TYR A 401 7.11 -12.01 -22.09
C TYR A 401 7.66 -13.31 -22.68
N SER A 402 8.72 -13.86 -22.07
CA SER A 402 9.30 -15.14 -22.49
C SER A 402 8.27 -16.27 -22.44
N MET A 403 7.50 -16.35 -21.35
CA MET A 403 6.42 -17.31 -21.20
C MET A 403 5.34 -17.15 -22.28
N LEU A 404 4.89 -15.92 -22.54
CA LEU A 404 3.91 -15.65 -23.60
C LEU A 404 4.45 -16.08 -24.97
N THR A 405 5.69 -15.73 -25.30
CA THR A 405 6.30 -16.12 -26.59
C THR A 405 6.44 -17.63 -26.73
N PHE A 406 6.78 -18.33 -25.65
CA PHE A 406 6.83 -19.79 -25.62
C PHE A 406 5.44 -20.38 -25.84
N LEU A 407 4.42 -19.95 -25.08
CA LEU A 407 3.05 -20.43 -25.25
C LEU A 407 2.50 -20.19 -26.66
N LEU A 408 2.78 -19.03 -27.26
CA LEU A 408 2.38 -18.72 -28.64
C LEU A 408 3.10 -19.58 -29.68
N GLN A 409 4.31 -20.09 -29.40
CA GLN A 409 4.99 -21.05 -30.27
C GLN A 409 4.36 -22.44 -30.20
N PHE A 410 3.86 -22.87 -29.04
CA PHE A 410 3.19 -24.17 -28.86
C PHE A 410 1.70 -24.15 -29.22
N ALA A 411 1.08 -22.96 -29.32
CA ALA A 411 -0.30 -22.80 -29.76
C ALA A 411 -0.46 -22.81 -31.29
N LYS A 412 0.65 -22.73 -32.04
CA LYS A 412 0.70 -23.02 -33.48
C LYS A 412 0.92 -24.51 -33.70
#